data_AF-A0A7W0L6B9-F1
#
_entry.id   AF-A0A7W0L6B9-F1
#
_cell.length_a   1.000
_cell.length_b   1.000
_cell.length_c   1.000
_cell.angle_alpha   90.00
_cell.angle_beta   90.00
_cell.angle_gamma   90.00
#
_symmetry.space_group_name_H-M   'P 1'
#
loop_
_entity.id
_entity.type
_entity.pdbx_description
1 polymer ?
#
loop_
_entity_poly.entity_id
_entity_poly.type
_entity_poly.pdbx_seq_one_letter_code
_entity_poly.pdbx_strand_id
1 'polypeptide(L)'
;MTLALRSPIRVVRHDDGVDRWEMVHAQPHPRLRAYVIRYCGYDEQTTSFTRRIEAAGVEVPLIINLGPPLGVRLSTEQRFTDHDDGFVAGL
;
A
#
# COMPACT_ATOMS: atom_id res chain seq x y z
N MET A 1 -21.11 -22.22 -11.43
CA MET A 1 -20.45 -21.44 -10.36
C MET A 1 -18.99 -21.87 -10.33
N THR A 2 -18.10 -21.14 -11.01
CA THR A 2 -16.69 -21.52 -11.13
C THR A 2 -15.95 -21.01 -9.90
N LEU A 3 -15.40 -21.91 -9.08
CA LEU A 3 -14.46 -21.51 -8.02
C LEU A 3 -13.26 -20.83 -8.69
N ALA A 4 -13.09 -19.53 -8.44
CA ALA A 4 -11.83 -18.87 -8.77
C ALA A 4 -10.74 -19.51 -7.89
N LEU A 5 -9.78 -20.19 -8.51
CA LEU A 5 -8.56 -20.59 -7.81
C LEU A 5 -7.97 -19.34 -7.15
N ARG A 6 -7.81 -19.36 -5.83
CA ARG A 6 -7.18 -18.26 -5.10
C ARG A 6 -5.81 -18.03 -5.72
N SER A 7 -5.57 -16.83 -6.24
CA SER A 7 -4.25 -16.48 -6.74
C SER A 7 -3.24 -16.56 -5.58
N PRO A 8 -2.00 -17.04 -5.83
CA PRO A 8 -1.01 -17.15 -4.77
C PRO A 8 -0.77 -15.78 -4.14
N ILE A 9 -0.77 -15.76 -2.81
CA ILE A 9 -0.46 -14.59 -2.01
C ILE A 9 1.02 -14.64 -1.67
N ARG A 10 1.74 -13.53 -1.87
CA ARG A 10 3.13 -13.39 -1.43
C ARG A 10 3.18 -12.44 -0.25
N VAL A 11 3.80 -12.87 0.85
CA VAL A 11 3.96 -12.04 2.03
C VAL A 11 5.43 -11.71 2.25
N VAL A 12 5.73 -10.44 2.53
CA VAL A 12 7.05 -9.96 2.95
C VAL A 12 6.88 -9.30 4.30
N ARG A 13 7.77 -9.63 5.25
CA ARG A 13 7.74 -9.12 6.61
C ARG A 13 9.12 -8.66 7.04
N HIS A 14 9.12 -7.71 7.95
CA HIS A 14 10.29 -7.28 8.69
C HIS A 14 9.88 -6.94 10.11
N ASP A 15 10.74 -7.31 11.06
CA ASP A 15 10.64 -6.96 12.46
C ASP A 15 12.06 -7.05 13.05
N ASP A 16 12.60 -5.92 13.52
CA ASP A 16 13.89 -5.84 14.20
C ASP A 16 13.77 -5.43 15.68
N GLY A 17 12.55 -5.40 16.22
CA GLY A 17 12.23 -4.92 17.56
C GLY A 17 12.09 -3.40 17.69
N VAL A 18 12.36 -2.63 16.63
CA VAL A 18 12.19 -1.17 16.57
C VAL A 18 11.18 -0.78 15.50
N ASP A 19 11.33 -1.33 14.30
CA ASP A 19 10.46 -1.13 13.15
C ASP A 19 9.82 -2.46 12.75
N ARG A 20 8.51 -2.43 12.45
CA ARG A 20 7.77 -3.61 12.00
C ARG A 20 6.92 -3.28 10.80
N TRP A 21 6.98 -4.11 9.77
CA TRP A 21 6.05 -4.01 8.65
C TRP A 21 5.75 -5.36 8.00
N GLU A 22 4.56 -5.44 7.42
CA GLU A 22 4.08 -6.56 6.61
C GLU A 22 3.50 -6.04 5.30
N MET A 23 3.86 -6.68 4.19
CA MET A 23 3.28 -6.42 2.87
C MET A 23 2.74 -7.72 2.28
N VAL A 24 1.46 -7.71 1.94
CA VAL A 24 0.72 -8.84 1.39
C VAL A 24 0.36 -8.52 -0.06
N HIS A 25 1.00 -9.22 -1.00
CA HIS A 25 0.79 -9.03 -2.43
C HIS A 25 -0.12 -10.11 -3.00
N ALA A 26 -1.07 -9.69 -3.83
CA ALA A 26 -1.96 -10.60 -4.55
C ALA A 26 -2.20 -10.11 -5.99
N GLN A 27 -2.45 -11.06 -6.89
CA GLN A 27 -2.89 -10.78 -8.24
C GLN A 27 -4.38 -10.46 -8.27
N PRO A 28 -4.84 -9.55 -9.14
CA PRO A 28 -6.25 -9.24 -9.23
C PRO A 28 -7.02 -10.39 -9.89
N HIS A 29 -8.31 -10.47 -9.55
CA HIS A 29 -9.24 -11.38 -10.21
C HIS A 29 -9.19 -11.17 -11.74
N PRO A 30 -9.29 -12.21 -12.59
CA PRO A 30 -9.15 -12.08 -14.04
C PRO A 30 -9.98 -10.95 -14.67
N ARG A 31 -11.20 -10.73 -14.18
CA ARG A 31 -12.10 -9.64 -14.64
C ARG A 31 -11.59 -8.23 -14.36
N LEU A 32 -10.60 -8.06 -13.47
CA LEU A 32 -10.05 -6.76 -13.06
C LEU A 32 -8.64 -6.51 -13.62
N ARG A 33 -8.01 -7.50 -14.28
CA ARG A 33 -6.62 -7.39 -14.76
C ARG A 33 -6.37 -6.29 -15.80
N ALA A 34 -7.43 -5.81 -16.46
CA ALA A 34 -7.34 -4.67 -17.38
C ALA A 34 -7.22 -3.31 -16.66
N TYR A 35 -7.53 -3.25 -15.37
CA TYR A 35 -7.64 -2.01 -14.60
C TYR A 35 -6.75 -2.00 -13.34
N VAL A 36 -6.47 -3.18 -12.79
CA VAL A 36 -5.68 -3.36 -11.58
C VAL A 36 -4.46 -4.18 -11.94
N ILE A 37 -3.27 -3.65 -11.63
CA ILE A 37 -1.99 -4.33 -11.90
C ILE A 37 -1.72 -5.37 -10.81
N ARG A 38 -1.88 -4.98 -9.54
CA ARG A 38 -1.69 -5.82 -8.36
C ARG A 38 -2.43 -5.24 -7.17
N TYR A 39 -2.67 -6.07 -6.15
CA TYR A 39 -3.03 -5.61 -4.81
C TYR A 39 -1.80 -5.69 -3.90
N CYS A 40 -1.71 -4.72 -2.99
CA CYS A 40 -0.78 -4.73 -1.87
C CYS A 40 -1.55 -4.29 -0.62
N GLY A 41 -1.76 -5.21 0.32
CA GLY A 41 -2.13 -4.86 1.69
C GLY A 41 -0.85 -4.55 2.47
N TYR A 42 -0.91 -3.57 3.36
CA TYR A 42 0.21 -3.25 4.23
C TYR A 42 -0.28 -2.97 5.65
N ASP A 43 0.55 -3.34 6.61
CA ASP A 43 0.50 -2.89 8.00
C ASP A 43 1.93 -2.51 8.38
N GLU A 44 2.11 -1.27 8.82
CA GLU A 44 3.44 -0.69 9.03
C GLU A 44 3.45 0.16 10.30
N GLN A 45 4.47 -0.07 11.12
CA GLN A 45 4.83 0.74 12.26
C GLN A 45 6.34 0.98 12.19
N THR A 46 6.71 2.19 11.78
CA THR A 46 8.11 2.61 11.66
C THR A 46 8.35 3.86 12.50
N THR A 47 9.33 3.80 13.40
CA THR A 47 9.68 4.87 14.34
C THR A 47 11.13 5.30 14.20
N SER A 48 12.01 4.42 13.72
CA SER A 48 13.42 4.73 13.44
C SER A 48 13.69 5.07 11.98
N PHE A 49 12.74 4.74 11.11
CA PHE A 49 12.90 4.79 9.67
C PHE A 49 12.91 6.23 9.13
N THR A 50 14.05 6.66 8.57
CA THR A 50 14.20 8.03 8.08
C THR A 50 13.63 8.24 6.68
N ARG A 51 13.57 7.20 5.81
CA ARG A 51 12.99 7.31 4.46
C ARG A 51 12.90 5.98 3.71
N ARG A 52 11.71 5.61 3.20
CA ARG A 52 11.59 4.65 2.07
C ARG A 52 11.39 5.46 0.81
N ILE A 53 12.34 5.37 -0.11
CA ILE A 53 12.19 5.95 -1.44
C ILE A 53 11.75 4.82 -2.36
N GLU A 54 10.49 4.84 -2.76
CA GLU A 54 10.09 4.10 -3.94
C GLU A 54 10.52 4.91 -5.17
N ALA A 55 11.16 4.24 -6.12
CA ALA A 55 11.45 4.87 -7.40
C ALA A 55 10.14 5.33 -8.03
N ALA A 56 10.15 6.51 -8.66
CA ALA A 56 9.00 7.00 -9.40
C ALA A 56 8.62 5.94 -10.45
N GLY A 57 7.44 5.33 -10.26
CA GLY A 57 6.86 4.38 -11.20
C GLY A 57 5.97 5.09 -12.22
N VAL A 58 5.56 4.36 -13.25
CA VAL A 58 4.52 4.80 -14.20
C VAL A 58 3.11 4.37 -13.77
N GLU A 59 2.97 3.89 -12.53
CA GLU A 59 1.75 3.36 -11.98
C GLU A 59 1.16 4.36 -10.98
N VAL A 60 -0.16 4.46 -10.94
CA VAL A 60 -0.90 5.31 -10.00
C VAL A 60 -1.47 4.44 -8.88
N PRO A 61 -0.96 4.52 -7.64
CA PRO A 61 -1.53 3.81 -6.51
C PRO A 61 -2.86 4.43 -6.08
N LEU A 62 -3.91 3.61 -6.02
CA LEU A 62 -5.11 3.90 -5.27
C LEU A 62 -4.97 3.28 -3.88
N ILE A 63 -4.89 4.14 -2.87
CA ILE A 63 -4.85 3.72 -1.47
C ILE A 63 -6.28 3.76 -0.92
N ILE A 64 -6.72 2.62 -0.41
CA ILE A 64 -7.99 2.48 0.31
C ILE A 64 -7.63 2.30 1.78
N ASN A 65 -8.05 3.22 2.62
CA ASN A 65 -7.81 3.11 4.05
C ASN A 65 -8.93 2.32 4.71
N LEU A 66 -8.57 1.26 5.41
CA LEU A 66 -9.49 0.39 6.16
C LEU A 66 -9.22 0.43 7.67
N GLY A 67 -8.34 1.34 8.11
CA GLY A 67 -7.89 1.49 9.49
C GLY A 67 -8.02 2.93 10.00
N PRO A 68 -7.21 3.32 10.99
CA PRO A 68 -7.14 4.71 11.47
C PRO A 68 -6.75 5.68 10.34
N PRO A 69 -7.04 7.00 10.48
CA PRO A 69 -6.72 7.98 9.45
C PRO A 69 -5.22 7.99 9.08
N LEU A 70 -4.96 8.16 7.79
CA LEU A 70 -3.59 8.23 7.26
C LEU A 70 -3.13 9.69 7.21
N GLY A 71 -2.07 10.02 7.96
CA GLY A 71 -1.39 11.30 7.84
C GLY A 71 -0.45 11.31 6.63
N VAL A 72 -0.74 12.14 5.63
CA VAL A 72 0.06 12.27 4.40
C VAL A 72 0.62 13.69 4.30
N ARG A 73 1.88 13.81 3.87
CA ARG A 73 2.49 15.11 3.61
C ARG A 73 3.29 15.07 2.31
N LEU A 74 2.98 15.98 1.40
CA LEU A 74 3.77 16.14 0.18
C LEU A 74 5.13 16.78 0.50
N SER A 75 6.13 16.51 -0.33
CA SER A 75 7.48 17.06 -0.15
C SER A 75 7.51 18.59 -0.20
N THR A 76 6.55 19.20 -0.90
CA THR A 76 6.35 20.65 -1.01
C THR A 76 5.61 21.27 0.17
N GLU A 77 5.08 20.44 1.08
CA GLU A 77 4.22 20.88 2.18
C GLU A 77 4.90 20.69 3.53
N GLN A 78 4.56 21.59 4.47
CA GLN A 78 5.09 21.57 5.83
C GLN A 78 4.19 20.82 6.83
N ARG A 79 2.93 20.54 6.47
CA ARG A 79 1.95 19.93 7.36
C ARG A 79 1.43 18.62 6.80
N PHE A 80 1.10 17.70 7.68
CA PHE A 80 0.33 16.52 7.32
C PHE A 80 -1.13 16.89 7.11
N THR A 81 -1.76 16.17 6.20
CA THR A 81 -3.20 16.15 5.95
C THR A 81 -3.69 14.74 6.25
N ASP A 82 -4.75 14.64 7.05
CA ASP A 82 -5.33 13.36 7.40
C ASP A 82 -6.33 12.90 6.32
N HIS A 83 -6.27 11.62 5.97
CA HIS A 83 -7.16 10.96 5.03
C HIS A 83 -7.88 9.80 5.73
N ASP A 84 -9.19 9.93 5.94
CA ASP A 84 -10.00 8.90 6.58
C ASP A 84 -10.23 7.69 5.66
N ASP A 85 -10.58 7.93 4.39
CA ASP A 85 -11.02 6.88 3.46
C ASP A 85 -9.92 6.36 2.51
N GLY A 86 -8.86 7.15 2.31
CA GLY A 86 -7.79 6.88 1.34
C GLY A 86 -7.59 8.03 0.34
N PHE A 87 -6.76 7.78 -0.67
CA PHE A 87 -6.35 8.79 -1.66
C PHE A 87 -5.70 8.15 -2.89
N VAL A 88 -5.54 8.94 -3.95
CA VAL A 88 -4.76 8.57 -5.14
C VAL A 88 -3.38 9.23 -5.04
N ALA A 89 -2.32 8.45 -5.19
CA ALA A 89 -0.94 8.93 -5.14
C ALA A 89 -0.32 9.03 -6.53
N GLY A 90 0.68 9.90 -6.69
CA GLY A 90 1.47 10.00 -7.93
C GLY A 90 0.80 10.77 -9.08
N LEU A 91 -0.19 11.62 -8.76
CA LEU A 91 -0.80 12.59 -9.68
C LEU A 91 -0.37 14.02 -9.34
#